data_AF-A0A2V9WU91-F1
#
_entry.id   AF-A0A2V9WU91-F1
#
_cell.length_a   1.000
_cell.length_b   1.000
_cell.length_c   1.000
_cell.angle_alpha   90.00
_cell.angle_beta   90.00
_cell.angle_gamma   90.00
#
_symmetry.space_group_name_H-M   'P 1'
#
loop_
_entity.id
_entity.type
_entity.pdbx_description
1 polymer ?
#
loop_
_entity_poly.entity_id
_entity_poly.type
_entity_poly.pdbx_seq_one_letter_code
_entity_poly.pdbx_strand_id
1 'polypeptide(L)' 'MGADGGGGAGRSFRGSTLRGSTLRGSTLRGSTLRGSTFRGSTLRGSTLRGSTMRGSTLGRAPLPS' A
#
# COMPACT_ATOMS: atom_id res chain seq x y z
N MET A 1 13.70 9.46 29.16
CA MET A 1 14.66 9.08 28.09
C MET A 1 14.21 7.73 27.54
N GLY A 2 13.83 7.69 26.26
CA GLY A 2 13.88 6.48 25.42
C GLY A 2 12.72 5.47 25.52
N ALA A 3 11.65 5.69 24.74
CA ALA A 3 10.98 4.60 24.00
C ALA A 3 10.07 5.15 22.87
N ASP A 4 10.53 6.17 22.14
CA ASP A 4 9.93 6.56 20.84
C ASP A 4 10.38 5.56 19.77
N GLY A 5 10.01 4.29 19.92
CA GLY A 5 10.66 3.20 19.20
C GLY A 5 9.77 2.03 18.83
N GLY A 6 8.44 2.16 18.97
CA GLY A 6 7.48 1.20 18.44
C GLY A 6 7.41 1.31 16.92
N GLY A 7 8.49 0.93 16.23
CA GLY A 7 8.55 0.79 14.79
C GLY A 7 7.52 -0.23 14.36
N GLY A 8 6.33 0.24 13.99
CA GLY A 8 5.46 -0.53 13.11
C GLY A 8 6.26 -0.74 11.84
N ALA A 9 6.91 -1.90 11.75
CA ALA A 9 7.85 -2.22 10.69
C ALA A 9 7.18 -1.92 9.35
N GLY A 10 7.60 -0.83 8.71
CA GLY A 10 7.11 -0.45 7.40
C GLY A 10 7.41 -1.57 6.44
N ARG A 11 6.37 -2.29 5.98
CA ARG A 11 6.55 -3.41 5.06
C ARG A 11 6.90 -2.86 3.68
N SER A 12 7.91 -3.45 3.05
CA SER A 12 8.33 -3.09 1.70
C SER A 12 7.58 -3.95 0.69
N PHE A 13 6.84 -3.30 -0.20
CA PHE A 13 6.09 -3.86 -1.31
C PHE A 13 6.53 -3.22 -2.64
N ARG A 14 7.79 -2.81 -2.73
CA ARG A 14 8.33 -2.12 -3.92
C ARG A 14 8.10 -2.96 -5.16
N GLY A 15 7.47 -2.38 -6.18
CA GLY A 15 7.17 -3.07 -7.45
C GLY A 15 6.12 -4.19 -7.35
N SER A 16 5.48 -4.41 -6.20
CA SER A 16 4.50 -5.49 -6.05
C SER A 16 3.25 -5.26 -6.92
N THR A 17 2.74 -6.34 -7.53
CA THR A 17 1.47 -6.33 -8.25
C THR A 17 0.37 -6.89 -7.34
N LEU A 18 -0.54 -6.01 -6.91
CA LEU A 18 -1.65 -6.30 -6.00
C LEU A 18 -3.00 -6.15 -6.73
N ARG A 19 -3.06 -6.59 -7.99
CA ARG A 19 -4.26 -6.46 -8.83
C ARG A 19 -5.44 -7.22 -8.21
N GLY A 20 -6.59 -6.58 -8.09
CA GLY A 20 -7.79 -7.19 -7.51
C GLY A 20 -7.70 -7.52 -6.02
N SER A 21 -6.60 -7.17 -5.33
CA SER A 21 -6.41 -7.56 -3.93
C SER A 21 -7.36 -6.82 -2.98
N THR A 22 -7.92 -7.54 -2.02
CA THR A 22 -8.72 -6.96 -0.94
C THR A 22 -7.81 -6.58 0.23
N LEU A 23 -7.57 -5.28 0.40
CA LEU A 23 -6.77 -4.68 1.47
C LEU A 23 -7.67 -3.90 2.45
N ARG A 24 -8.97 -4.26 2.51
CA ARG A 24 -9.97 -3.60 3.35
C ARG A 24 -9.56 -3.71 4.82
N GLY A 25 -9.42 -2.57 5.51
CA GLY A 25 -9.00 -2.55 6.91
C GLY A 25 -7.51 -2.86 7.17
N SER A 26 -6.67 -3.01 6.13
CA SER A 26 -5.26 -3.35 6.33
C SER A 26 -4.44 -2.20 6.92
N THR A 27 -3.59 -2.49 7.90
CA THR A 27 -2.64 -1.54 8.47
C THR A 27 -1.32 -1.58 7.68
N LEU A 28 -1.09 -0.53 6.89
CA LEU A 28 0.09 -0.32 6.05
C LEU A 28 0.88 0.92 6.52
N ARG A 29 0.82 1.23 7.82
CA ARG A 29 1.51 2.38 8.42
C ARG A 29 3.02 2.25 8.20
N GLY A 30 3.65 3.27 7.64
CA GLY A 30 5.10 3.26 7.34
C GLY A 30 5.53 2.38 6.16
N SER A 31 4.60 1.70 5.47
CA SER A 31 4.95 0.77 4.39
C SER A 31 5.53 1.48 3.16
N THR A 32 6.46 0.83 2.46
CA THR A 32 6.96 1.33 1.17
C THR A 32 6.28 0.60 0.01
N LEU A 33 5.47 1.29 -0.76
CA LEU A 33 4.68 0.78 -1.88
C LEU A 33 5.18 1.35 -3.23
N ARG A 34 6.45 1.76 -3.29
CA ARG A 34 7.02 2.48 -4.45
C ARG A 34 6.95 1.61 -5.70
N GLY A 35 6.32 2.09 -6.78
CA GLY A 35 6.18 1.32 -8.03
C GLY A 35 5.16 0.17 -7.97
N SER A 36 4.41 -0.01 -6.88
CA SER A 36 3.42 -1.09 -6.78
C SER A 36 2.18 -0.80 -7.64
N THR A 37 1.54 -1.85 -8.15
CA THR A 37 0.31 -1.76 -8.93
C THR A 37 -0.89 -2.25 -8.11
N PHE A 38 -1.86 -1.38 -7.86
CA PHE A 38 -3.09 -1.67 -7.10
C PHE A 38 -4.34 -1.64 -8.00
N ARG A 39 -4.21 -2.10 -9.25
CA ARG A 39 -5.34 -2.01 -10.18
C ARG A 39 -6.48 -2.93 -9.75
N GLY A 40 -7.66 -2.36 -9.51
CA GLY A 40 -8.83 -3.11 -9.01
C GLY A 40 -8.75 -3.54 -7.55
N SER A 41 -7.75 -3.08 -6.78
CA SER A 41 -7.64 -3.42 -5.35
C SER A 41 -8.64 -2.65 -4.51
N THR A 42 -9.19 -3.28 -3.47
CA THR A 42 -10.07 -2.60 -2.50
C THR A 42 -9.26 -2.13 -1.29
N LEU A 43 -9.06 -0.82 -1.16
CA LEU A 43 -8.33 -0.17 -0.05
C LEU A 43 -9.26 0.49 0.99
N ARG A 44 -10.55 0.11 1.02
CA ARG A 44 -11.52 0.77 1.90
C ARG A 44 -11.16 0.52 3.37
N GLY A 45 -10.97 1.58 4.14
CA GLY A 45 -10.59 1.48 5.56
C GLY A 45 -9.15 1.04 5.82
N SER A 46 -8.29 0.96 4.80
CA SER A 46 -6.85 0.72 5.01
C SER A 46 -6.19 1.92 5.69
N THR A 47 -5.28 1.67 6.63
CA THR A 47 -4.47 2.74 7.25
C THR A 47 -3.13 2.84 6.54
N LEU A 48 -2.93 3.93 5.78
CA LEU A 48 -1.72 4.20 4.98
C LEU A 48 -0.82 5.29 5.59
N ARG A 49 -1.02 5.66 6.86
CA ARG A 49 -0.29 6.78 7.50
C ARG A 49 1.23 6.57 7.42
N GLY A 50 1.95 7.54 6.85
CA GLY A 50 3.41 7.47 6.69
C GLY A 50 3.89 6.44 5.66
N SER A 51 3.01 5.87 4.84
CA SER A 51 3.41 5.00 3.74
C SER A 51 3.90 5.79 2.52
N THR A 52 4.86 5.24 1.78
CA THR A 52 5.43 5.87 0.58
C THR A 52 4.91 5.19 -0.68
N MET A 53 4.12 5.90 -1.50
CA MET A 53 3.47 5.39 -2.72
C MET A 53 3.99 6.02 -4.03
N ARG A 54 5.26 6.45 -4.05
CA ARG A 54 5.80 7.15 -5.23
C ARG A 54 5.85 6.20 -6.44
N GLY A 55 5.26 6.60 -7.56
CA GLY A 55 5.20 5.78 -8.77
C GLY A 55 4.29 4.56 -8.68
N SER A 56 3.49 4.43 -7.62
CA SER A 56 2.47 3.38 -7.53
C SER A 56 1.32 3.69 -8.50
N THR A 57 0.78 2.66 -9.14
CA THR A 57 -0.39 2.80 -10.02
C THR A 57 -1.66 2.42 -9.26
N LEU A 58 -2.49 3.41 -8.98
CA LEU A 58 -3.85 3.27 -8.45
C LEU A 58 -4.82 3.57 -9.59
N GLY A 59 -5.65 2.60 -9.98
CA GLY A 59 -6.61 2.82 -11.07
C GLY A 59 -7.42 1.59 -11.40
N ARG A 60 -8.53 1.75 -12.13
CA ARG A 60 -9.23 0.58 -12.70
C ARG A 60 -8.26 -0.18 -13.62
N ALA A 61 -8.38 -1.50 -13.68
CA ALA A 61 -7.70 -2.27 -14.72
C ALA A 61 -7.99 -1.63 -16.08
N PRO A 62 -7.05 -1.65 -17.05
CA PRO A 62 -7.40 -1.19 -18.40
C PRO A 62 -8.60 -2.03 -18.80
N LEU A 63 -9.70 -1.39 -19.19
CA LEU A 63 -10.82 -2.12 -19.78
C LEU A 63 -10.23 -2.81 -21.01
N PRO A 64 -10.29 -4.15 -21.13
CA PRO A 64 -9.99 -4.78 -22.40
C PRO A 64 -10.99 -4.21 -23.41
N SER A 65 -10.47 -3.60 -24.47
CA SER A 65 -11.21 -3.14 -25.65
C SER A 65 -11.86 -4.31 -26.37
#